data_AF-A0A3D0Q2A8-F1
#
_entry.id   AF-A0A3D0Q2A8-F1
#
_cell.length_a   1.000
_cell.length_b   1.000
_cell.length_c   1.000
_cell.angle_alpha   90.00
_cell.angle_beta   90.00
_cell.angle_gamma   90.00
#
_symmetry.space_group_name_H-M   'P 1'
#
loop_
_entity.id
_entity.type
_entity.pdbx_description
1 polymer ?
#
loop_
_entity_poly.entity_id
_entity_poly.type
_entity_poly.pdbx_seq_one_letter_code
_entity_poly.pdbx_strand_id
1 'polypeptide(L)'
;MRVCMQRVAEASVTVLNELGTVDPTFDLRQIGPGLLLTVEAEPDDDGSAISRMAHHVLTLRCFDGPQGRLTLSVQEMRGEILSVPQPLTSLRRQSVGRPRLVSHDADDEHANLTWIRFNEALRSGNVPVYEGRFGARMRIGSIADGPFQFTLRE
;
A
#
# COMPACT_ATOMS: atom_id res chain seq x y z
N MET A 1 9.80 6.91 4.13
CA MET A 1 8.60 6.04 3.88
C MET A 1 8.58 5.67 2.43
N ARG A 2 8.20 4.43 2.08
CA ARG A 2 8.05 4.02 0.67
C ARG A 2 6.69 3.41 0.41
N VAL A 3 6.01 3.91 -0.62
CA VAL A 3 4.69 3.40 -1.03
C VAL A 3 4.74 2.99 -2.49
N CYS A 4 4.60 1.69 -2.76
CA CYS A 4 4.34 1.21 -4.10
C CYS A 4 2.85 1.36 -4.37
N MET A 5 2.51 2.12 -5.41
CA MET A 5 1.15 2.40 -5.81
C MET A 5 0.87 1.67 -7.11
N GLN A 6 -0.29 1.03 -7.18
CA GLN A 6 -0.83 0.45 -8.40
C GLN A 6 -2.27 0.95 -8.58
N ARG A 7 -2.57 1.52 -9.74
CA ARG A 7 -3.95 1.80 -10.14
C ARG A 7 -4.65 0.49 -10.48
N VAL A 8 -5.84 0.28 -9.93
CA VAL A 8 -6.58 -0.98 -10.03
C VAL A 8 -8.03 -0.75 -10.41
N ALA A 9 -8.59 -1.64 -11.22
CA ALA A 9 -10.03 -1.75 -11.43
C ALA A 9 -10.71 -2.43 -10.24
N GLU A 10 -9.99 -3.36 -9.60
CA GLU A 10 -10.37 -4.00 -8.34
C GLU A 10 -9.12 -4.57 -7.65
N ALA A 11 -9.16 -4.65 -6.32
CA ALA A 11 -8.17 -5.37 -5.54
C ALA A 11 -8.78 -5.98 -4.29
N SER A 12 -8.19 -7.06 -3.80
CA SER A 12 -8.64 -7.75 -2.59
C SER A 12 -7.48 -8.29 -1.77
N VAL A 13 -7.71 -8.46 -0.48
CA VAL A 13 -6.77 -9.11 0.42
C VAL A 13 -7.50 -10.06 1.36
N THR A 14 -6.89 -11.22 1.59
CA THR A 14 -7.27 -12.17 2.64
C THR A 14 -6.03 -12.56 3.44
N VAL A 15 -6.23 -12.93 4.70
CA VAL A 15 -5.19 -13.41 5.60
C VAL A 15 -5.19 -14.93 5.62
N LEU A 16 -3.99 -15.52 5.69
CA LEU A 16 -3.82 -16.96 5.87
C LEU A 16 -3.47 -17.27 7.32
N ASN A 17 -4.00 -18.37 7.84
CA ASN A 17 -3.56 -18.95 9.09
C ASN A 17 -2.25 -19.76 8.92
N GLU A 18 -1.75 -20.34 10.01
CA GLU A 18 -0.52 -21.15 10.02
C GLU A 18 -0.58 -22.37 9.09
N LEU A 19 -1.78 -22.89 8.82
CA LEU A 19 -2.01 -24.02 7.91
C LEU A 19 -2.04 -23.59 6.43
N GLY A 20 -1.95 -22.29 6.13
CA GLY A 20 -1.98 -21.73 4.77
C GLY A 20 -3.39 -21.68 4.15
N THR A 21 -4.44 -21.89 4.94
CA THR A 21 -5.83 -21.70 4.55
C THR A 21 -6.32 -20.30 4.97
N VAL A 22 -7.47 -19.87 4.46
CA VAL A 22 -8.05 -18.56 4.81
C VAL A 22 -8.33 -18.51 6.32
N ASP A 23 -7.87 -17.45 6.97
CA ASP A 23 -8.14 -17.17 8.38
C ASP A 23 -9.61 -16.72 8.54
N PRO A 24 -10.47 -17.48 9.24
CA PRO A 24 -11.89 -17.15 9.40
C PRO A 24 -12.12 -15.91 10.27
N THR A 25 -11.09 -15.39 10.95
CA THR A 25 -11.17 -14.17 11.77
C THR A 25 -10.93 -12.89 10.95
N PHE A 26 -10.56 -13.03 9.68
CA PHE A 26 -10.32 -11.91 8.79
C PHE A 26 -11.34 -11.91 7.65
N ASP A 27 -12.26 -10.95 7.70
CA ASP A 27 -13.18 -10.73 6.59
C ASP A 27 -12.40 -10.33 5.34
N LEU A 28 -12.73 -10.94 4.20
CA LEU A 28 -12.21 -10.53 2.89
C LEU A 28 -12.42 -9.02 2.72
N ARG A 29 -11.32 -8.30 2.46
CA ARG A 29 -11.38 -6.89 2.11
C ARG A 29 -11.23 -6.77 0.61
N GLN A 30 -12.11 -6.00 -0.02
CA GLN A 30 -12.11 -5.76 -1.45
C GLN A 30 -12.42 -4.29 -1.72
N ILE A 31 -11.77 -3.76 -2.74
CA ILE A 31 -12.05 -2.45 -3.33
C ILE A 31 -12.44 -2.61 -4.80
N GLY A 32 -13.26 -1.69 -5.28
CA GLY A 32 -13.46 -1.44 -6.70
C GLY A 32 -12.35 -0.56 -7.29
N PRO A 33 -12.68 0.33 -8.24
CA PRO A 33 -11.71 1.21 -8.87
C PRO A 33 -10.97 2.09 -7.85
N GLY A 34 -9.64 2.12 -7.92
CA GLY A 34 -8.84 2.84 -6.94
C GLY A 34 -7.36 2.50 -6.94
N LEU A 35 -6.77 2.47 -5.75
CA LEU A 35 -5.34 2.26 -5.55
C LEU A 35 -5.09 1.06 -4.63
N LEU A 36 -4.25 0.13 -5.10
CA LEU A 36 -3.56 -0.83 -4.24
C LEU A 36 -2.23 -0.22 -3.81
N LEU A 37 -2.00 -0.14 -2.51
CA LEU A 37 -0.77 0.37 -1.90
C LEU A 37 -0.05 -0.76 -1.18
N THR A 38 1.24 -0.97 -1.47
CA THR A 38 2.15 -1.67 -0.55
C THR A 38 3.04 -0.67 0.15
N VAL A 39 3.02 -0.70 1.49
CA VAL A 39 3.59 0.35 2.33
C VAL A 39 4.76 -0.20 3.13
N GLU A 40 5.95 0.34 2.90
CA GLU A 40 7.16 0.09 3.69
C GLU A 40 7.41 1.29 4.59
N ALA A 41 7.35 1.07 5.92
CA ALA A 41 7.78 2.06 6.90
C ALA A 41 9.30 2.00 7.05
N GLU A 42 9.94 3.16 7.11
CA GLU A 42 11.38 3.33 7.33
C GLU A 42 11.66 3.80 8.77
N PRO A 43 12.84 3.50 9.34
CA PRO A 43 13.13 3.79 10.75
C PRO A 43 13.03 5.26 11.15
N ASP A 44 13.24 6.18 10.20
CA ASP A 44 13.22 7.62 10.37
C ASP A 44 11.89 8.27 9.96
N ASP A 45 10.88 7.48 9.60
CA ASP A 45 9.55 7.99 9.31
C ASP A 45 8.92 8.67 10.52
N ASP A 46 8.56 9.93 10.35
CA ASP A 46 7.88 10.73 11.36
C ASP A 46 6.48 11.19 10.90
N GLY A 47 5.77 11.91 11.77
CA GLY A 47 4.44 12.45 11.44
C GLY A 47 4.44 13.37 10.22
N SER A 48 5.57 14.02 9.92
CA SER A 48 5.72 14.93 8.78
C SER A 48 5.83 14.13 7.47
N ALA A 49 6.66 13.08 7.46
CA ALA A 49 6.79 12.14 6.34
C ALA A 49 5.46 11.44 6.05
N ILE A 50 4.77 10.96 7.09
CA ILE A 50 3.43 10.34 6.97
C ILE A 50 2.44 11.31 6.31
N SER A 51 2.37 12.55 6.79
CA SER A 51 1.44 13.56 6.28
C SER A 51 1.73 13.92 4.82
N ARG A 52 3.01 14.08 4.45
CA ARG A 52 3.41 14.35 3.06
C ARG A 52 3.09 13.18 2.14
N MET A 53 3.43 11.95 2.53
CA MET A 53 3.14 10.77 1.73
C MET A 53 1.64 10.60 1.50
N ALA A 54 0.82 10.75 2.55
CA ALA A 54 -0.64 10.66 2.43
C ALA A 54 -1.19 11.76 1.50
N HIS A 55 -0.68 12.98 1.62
CA HIS A 55 -1.05 14.07 0.72
C HIS A 55 -0.69 13.76 -0.75
N HIS A 56 0.52 13.24 -1.00
CA HIS A 56 0.94 12.84 -2.35
C HIS A 56 0.04 11.74 -2.91
N VAL A 57 -0.28 10.71 -2.14
CA VAL A 57 -1.21 9.63 -2.57
C VAL A 57 -2.59 10.17 -2.91
N LEU A 58 -3.17 11.02 -2.05
CA LEU A 58 -4.54 11.52 -2.20
C LEU A 58 -4.71 12.49 -3.39
N THR A 59 -3.68 13.27 -3.68
CA THR A 59 -3.74 14.37 -4.68
C THR A 59 -3.13 14.02 -6.02
N LEU A 60 -2.43 12.89 -6.12
CA LEU A 60 -1.80 12.47 -7.37
C LEU A 60 -2.84 12.24 -8.47
N ARG A 61 -2.65 12.93 -9.60
CA ARG A 61 -3.53 12.81 -10.78
C ARG A 61 -3.08 11.63 -11.65
N CYS A 62 -3.67 10.45 -11.41
CA CYS A 62 -3.36 9.21 -12.13
C CYS A 62 -4.61 8.50 -12.68
N PHE A 63 -5.78 9.12 -12.59
CA PHE A 63 -7.04 8.59 -13.11
C PHE A 63 -7.55 9.42 -14.29
N ASP A 64 -8.35 8.75 -15.13
CA ASP A 64 -8.87 9.33 -16.36
C ASP A 64 -9.90 10.41 -16.03
N GLY A 65 -9.59 11.64 -16.43
CA GLY A 65 -10.50 12.77 -16.42
C GLY A 65 -11.06 13.07 -17.81
N PRO A 66 -11.59 14.29 -18.02
CA PRO A 66 -12.16 14.68 -19.29
C PRO A 66 -11.19 14.44 -20.45
N GLN A 67 -11.72 13.90 -21.56
CA GLN A 67 -10.97 13.61 -22.78
C GLN A 67 -9.84 12.58 -22.60
N GLY A 68 -9.93 11.69 -21.59
CA GLY A 68 -8.96 10.62 -21.36
C GLY A 68 -7.60 11.10 -20.85
N ARG A 69 -7.53 12.34 -20.32
CA ARG A 69 -6.31 12.87 -19.72
C ARG A 69 -6.24 12.43 -18.26
N LEU A 70 -5.04 12.10 -17.79
CA LEU A 70 -4.79 11.77 -16.38
C LEU A 70 -4.85 13.02 -15.51
N THR A 71 -6.07 13.44 -15.19
CA THR A 71 -6.29 14.68 -14.44
C THR A 71 -7.04 14.44 -13.15
N LEU A 72 -7.56 13.25 -12.87
CA LEU A 72 -8.27 13.00 -11.62
C LEU A 72 -7.36 12.31 -10.60
N SER A 73 -7.47 12.73 -9.34
CA SER A 73 -6.96 11.97 -8.20
C SER A 73 -7.96 10.93 -7.72
N VAL A 74 -7.52 10.03 -6.83
CA VAL A 74 -8.41 9.03 -6.20
C VAL A 74 -9.59 9.69 -5.48
N GLN A 75 -9.39 10.89 -4.91
CA GLN A 75 -10.45 11.67 -4.26
C GLN A 75 -11.46 12.17 -5.30
N GLU A 76 -10.97 12.78 -6.38
CA GLU A 76 -11.81 13.40 -7.41
C GLU A 76 -12.66 12.36 -8.16
N MET A 77 -12.12 11.15 -8.37
CA MET A 77 -12.87 10.04 -9.00
C MET A 77 -13.73 9.22 -8.02
N ARG A 78 -13.73 9.56 -6.72
CA ARG A 78 -14.39 8.80 -5.64
C ARG A 78 -13.97 7.33 -5.59
N GLY A 79 -12.68 7.08 -5.80
CA GLY A 79 -12.09 5.75 -5.73
C GLY A 79 -11.88 5.28 -4.30
N GLU A 80 -11.36 4.06 -4.17
CA GLU A 80 -11.07 3.40 -2.89
C GLU A 80 -9.58 3.07 -2.77
N ILE A 81 -9.11 2.82 -1.56
CA ILE A 81 -7.72 2.43 -1.29
C ILE A 81 -7.69 1.10 -0.56
N LEU A 82 -6.84 0.19 -1.04
CA LEU A 82 -6.43 -1.01 -0.31
C LEU A 82 -4.96 -0.86 0.11
N SER A 83 -4.73 -0.68 1.41
CA SER A 83 -3.40 -0.50 1.99
C SER A 83 -2.90 -1.79 2.62
N VAL A 84 -1.75 -2.27 2.16
CA VAL A 84 -1.14 -3.51 2.64
C VAL A 84 0.26 -3.23 3.19
N PRO A 85 0.58 -3.63 4.44
CA PRO A 85 1.90 -3.45 4.98
C PRO A 85 2.90 -4.39 4.29
N GLN A 86 4.07 -3.86 3.95
CA GLN A 86 5.19 -4.59 3.35
C GLN A 86 6.42 -4.44 4.25
N PRO A 87 7.05 -5.54 4.69
CA PRO A 87 8.30 -5.46 5.44
C PRO A 87 9.35 -4.69 4.64
N LEU A 88 10.08 -3.79 5.31
CA LEU A 88 11.17 -3.06 4.69
C LEU A 88 12.23 -4.07 4.25
N THR A 89 12.44 -4.19 2.93
CA THR A 89 13.41 -5.13 2.38
C THR A 89 14.45 -4.45 1.51
N SER A 90 15.67 -4.98 1.52
CA SER A 90 16.71 -4.61 0.56
C SER A 90 17.26 -5.83 -0.16
N LEU A 91 17.66 -5.62 -1.42
CA LEU A 91 18.27 -6.66 -2.22
C LEU A 91 19.78 -6.67 -1.99
N ARG A 92 20.27 -7.65 -1.23
CA ARG A 92 21.70 -7.90 -1.09
C ARG A 92 22.21 -8.63 -2.34
N ARG A 93 22.93 -7.91 -3.18
CA ARG A 93 23.65 -8.46 -4.33
C ARG A 93 25.07 -8.84 -3.90
N GLN A 94 25.48 -10.06 -4.20
CA GLN A 94 26.85 -10.53 -3.99
C GLN A 94 27.56 -10.57 -5.34
N SER A 95 28.88 -10.42 -5.33
CA SER A 95 29.71 -10.51 -6.54
C SER A 95 29.65 -11.91 -7.18
N VAL A 96 29.35 -12.94 -6.38
CA VAL A 96 29.12 -14.32 -6.82
C VAL A 96 27.91 -14.88 -6.07
N GLY A 97 26.98 -15.54 -6.77
CA GLY A 97 25.81 -16.19 -6.17
C GLY A 97 24.46 -15.50 -6.46
N ARG A 98 23.37 -16.08 -5.93
CA ARG A 98 22.01 -15.57 -6.14
C ARG A 98 21.72 -14.37 -5.22
N PRO A 99 21.07 -13.30 -5.70
CA PRO A 99 20.59 -12.21 -4.86
C PRO A 99 19.70 -12.72 -3.72
N ARG A 100 19.77 -12.06 -2.56
CA ARG A 100 18.91 -12.36 -1.41
C ARG A 100 18.17 -11.10 -0.98
N LEU A 101 16.89 -11.24 -0.67
CA LEU A 101 16.15 -10.22 0.05
C LEU A 101 16.52 -10.31 1.53
N VAL A 102 16.77 -9.15 2.14
CA VAL A 102 17.05 -9.01 3.56
C VAL A 102 15.94 -8.13 4.12
N SER A 103 15.20 -8.63 5.13
CA SER A 103 14.31 -7.80 5.92
C SER A 103 15.15 -6.94 6.86
N HIS A 104 14.80 -5.67 6.96
CA HIS A 104 15.25 -4.83 8.04
C HIS A 104 14.18 -4.98 9.11
N ASP A 105 14.52 -5.64 10.21
CA ASP A 105 13.65 -5.82 11.38
C ASP A 105 13.50 -4.49 12.13
N ALA A 106 13.19 -3.41 11.40
CA ALA A 106 12.96 -2.09 11.95
C ALA A 106 11.71 -2.18 12.82
N ASP A 107 11.94 -2.17 14.13
CA ASP A 107 10.98 -2.12 15.24
C ASP A 107 9.53 -2.34 14.78
N ASP A 108 9.07 -3.59 14.90
CA ASP A 108 7.72 -4.00 14.50
C ASP A 108 6.64 -3.06 15.06
N GLU A 109 6.88 -2.44 16.22
CA GLU A 109 5.98 -1.45 16.80
C GLU A 109 5.99 -0.14 16.02
N HIS A 110 7.16 0.45 15.76
CA HIS A 110 7.28 1.69 14.96
C HIS A 110 6.70 1.53 13.56
N ALA A 111 7.02 0.42 12.88
CA ALA A 111 6.53 0.14 11.53
C ALA A 111 5.00 0.00 11.51
N ASN A 112 4.43 -0.73 12.48
CA ASN A 112 2.99 -0.89 12.59
C ASN A 112 2.29 0.44 12.91
N LEU A 113 2.80 1.21 13.87
CA LEU A 113 2.25 2.53 14.22
C LEU A 113 2.32 3.52 13.06
N THR A 114 3.42 3.50 12.31
CA THR A 114 3.61 4.34 11.12
C THR A 114 2.58 3.99 10.04
N TRP A 115 2.37 2.69 9.78
CA TRP A 115 1.36 2.23 8.82
C TRP A 115 -0.07 2.58 9.26
N ILE A 116 -0.41 2.41 10.55
CA ILE A 116 -1.72 2.80 11.11
C ILE A 116 -1.95 4.30 10.91
N ARG A 117 -0.99 5.14 11.32
CA ARG A 117 -1.08 6.61 11.19
C ARG A 117 -1.19 7.06 9.73
N PHE A 118 -0.49 6.37 8.82
CA PHE A 118 -0.63 6.61 7.39
C PHE A 118 -2.04 6.31 6.89
N ASN A 119 -2.63 5.18 7.28
CA ASN A 119 -4.01 4.85 6.90
C ASN A 119 -5.03 5.83 7.50
N GLU A 120 -4.82 6.31 8.72
CA GLU A 120 -5.62 7.39 9.33
C GLU A 120 -5.49 8.71 8.53
N ALA A 121 -4.28 9.08 8.14
CA ALA A 121 -4.04 10.27 7.32
C ALA A 121 -4.73 10.16 5.95
N LEU A 122 -4.71 8.98 5.31
CA LEU A 122 -5.46 8.73 4.08
C LEU A 122 -6.99 8.89 4.28
N ARG A 123 -7.54 8.32 5.36
CA ARG A 123 -8.98 8.45 5.69
C ARG A 123 -9.39 9.89 5.93
N SER A 124 -8.52 10.73 6.49
CA SER A 124 -8.78 12.16 6.68
C SER A 124 -9.05 12.90 5.36
N GLY A 125 -8.58 12.35 4.23
CA GLY A 125 -8.87 12.80 2.88
C GLY A 125 -10.25 12.40 2.34
N ASN A 126 -11.13 11.80 3.17
CA ASN A 126 -12.47 11.35 2.80
C ASN A 126 -12.49 10.31 1.66
N VAL A 127 -11.51 9.39 1.68
CA VAL A 127 -11.41 8.23 0.79
C VAL A 127 -11.63 6.96 1.61
N PRO A 128 -12.45 6.00 1.16
CA PRO A 128 -12.54 4.70 1.81
C PRO A 128 -11.18 3.97 1.79
N VAL A 129 -10.68 3.61 2.97
CA VAL A 129 -9.41 2.89 3.12
C VAL A 129 -9.66 1.55 3.79
N TYR A 130 -9.41 0.48 3.03
CA TYR A 130 -9.40 -0.89 3.48
C TYR A 130 -7.95 -1.34 3.72
N GLU A 131 -7.76 -2.26 4.64
CA GLU A 131 -6.44 -2.62 5.13
C GLU A 131 -6.22 -4.14 5.09
N GLY A 132 -4.97 -4.55 4.90
CA GLY A 132 -4.51 -5.89 5.24
C GLY A 132 -4.39 -6.10 6.75
N ARG A 133 -3.51 -7.03 7.17
CA ARG A 133 -3.17 -7.23 8.58
C ARG A 133 -1.65 -7.22 8.74
N PHE A 134 -1.14 -6.31 9.57
CA PHE A 134 0.29 -6.22 9.86
C PHE A 134 0.82 -7.53 10.43
N GLY A 135 2.03 -7.93 10.01
CA GLY A 135 2.68 -9.17 10.44
C GLY A 135 2.03 -10.47 9.95
N ALA A 136 0.91 -10.41 9.22
CA ALA A 136 0.19 -11.59 8.76
C ALA A 136 0.61 -12.02 7.36
N ARG A 137 0.58 -13.33 7.11
CA ARG A 137 0.70 -13.86 5.75
C ARG A 137 -0.58 -13.58 4.98
N MET A 138 -0.48 -12.88 3.86
CA MET A 138 -1.64 -12.45 3.07
C MET A 138 -1.61 -13.03 1.65
N ARG A 139 -2.78 -13.15 1.02
CA ARG A 139 -2.94 -13.27 -0.44
C ARG A 139 -3.63 -12.01 -0.94
N ILE A 140 -3.03 -11.40 -1.94
CA ILE A 140 -3.50 -10.13 -2.53
C ILE A 140 -3.84 -10.42 -3.98
N GLY A 141 -5.08 -10.13 -4.37
CA GLY A 141 -5.53 -10.17 -5.75
C GLY A 141 -5.70 -8.75 -6.28
N SER A 142 -5.38 -8.51 -7.54
CA SER A 142 -5.63 -7.21 -8.17
C SER A 142 -5.80 -7.34 -9.68
N ILE A 143 -6.68 -6.53 -10.24
CA ILE A 143 -6.73 -6.26 -11.68
C ILE A 143 -6.12 -4.87 -11.88
N ALA A 144 -4.89 -4.83 -12.38
CA ALA A 144 -4.22 -3.58 -12.70
C ALA A 144 -5.01 -2.83 -13.79
N ASP A 145 -5.35 -1.57 -13.54
CA ASP A 145 -5.91 -0.66 -14.52
C ASP A 145 -4.80 0.35 -14.85
N GLY A 146 -4.13 0.17 -15.98
CA GLY A 146 -2.82 0.76 -16.14
C GLY A 146 -2.38 1.00 -17.58
N PRO A 147 -1.05 1.07 -17.81
CA PRO A 147 0.02 0.59 -16.92
C PRO A 147 0.51 1.64 -15.90
N PHE A 148 -0.22 1.89 -14.82
CA PHE A 148 0.17 2.84 -13.76
C PHE A 148 0.57 2.09 -12.49
N GLN A 149 1.88 1.86 -12.36
CA GLN A 149 2.51 1.34 -11.16
C GLN A 149 3.84 2.07 -10.91
N PHE A 150 4.00 2.66 -9.73
CA PHE A 150 5.18 3.46 -9.38
C PHE A 150 5.38 3.49 -7.86
N THR A 151 6.58 3.87 -7.42
CA THR A 151 6.93 3.96 -6.00
C THR A 151 7.17 5.41 -5.62
N LEU A 152 6.44 5.90 -4.62
CA LEU A 152 6.72 7.18 -3.96
C LEU A 152 7.69 6.95 -2.80
N ARG A 153 8.54 7.94 -2.54
CA ARG A 153 9.49 7.94 -1.41
C ARG A 153 9.50 9.31 -0.75
N GLU A 154 9.49 9.29 0.58
CA GLU A 154 9.75 10.44 1.46
C GLU A 154 11.02 10.19 2.27
#